data_AF-F6S2I3-F1
#
_entry.id   AF-F6S2I3-F1
#
_cell.length_a   1.000
_cell.length_b   1.000
_cell.length_c   1.000
_cell.angle_alpha   90.00
_cell.angle_beta   90.00
_cell.angle_gamma   90.00
#
_symmetry.space_group_name_H-M   'P 1'
#
loop_
_entity.id
_entity.type
_entity.pdbx_description
1 polymer ?
#
loop_
_entity_poly.entity_id
_entity_poly.type
_entity_poly.pdbx_seq_one_letter_code
_entity_poly.pdbx_strand_id
1 'polypeptide(L)'
;MDTCNQLARVCYSPDFEKLKPEYLEALPETMKLFSQFLGKRPWFAGDKLTYVDFLAYDILDLHRIFEPKCLDAFSNLKDFITRLELAHAIRLLLEYTDSNYEEKKYTMGDAPDYDRSQWLNEKFKLGLDFPNLPYLIDGAHKITQSNAILRYIARKHNLCGETEEEKIRMDILENEVMDTRMALVRVCYNPDFEKLKPQYLEALPDKVKLFSQFLGKRPWFAGDKITYVDFLAYDILDYLRTFEPKCLDAFPNLKDFIARFEGLKKISAYMKTSRFLPKPLFLKTAVWCNK
;
A
#
# COMPACT_ATOMS: atom_id res chain seq x y z
N MET A 1 1.27 8.43 -31.33
CA MET A 1 0.73 7.07 -31.57
C MET A 1 0.51 6.42 -30.23
N ASP A 2 -0.62 5.75 -30.06
CA ASP A 2 -1.11 5.27 -28.77
C ASP A 2 -0.33 4.04 -28.29
N THR A 3 0.50 4.21 -27.25
CA THR A 3 1.48 3.20 -26.77
C THR A 3 0.82 1.97 -26.13
N CYS A 4 -0.36 2.13 -25.53
CA CYS A 4 -1.19 1.01 -25.06
C CYS A 4 -1.59 0.06 -26.21
N ASN A 5 -1.90 0.62 -27.37
CA ASN A 5 -2.30 -0.14 -28.54
C ASN A 5 -1.13 -0.93 -29.16
N GLN A 6 0.13 -0.51 -28.96
CA GLN A 6 1.30 -1.21 -29.50
C GLN A 6 1.62 -2.50 -28.74
N LEU A 7 1.64 -2.49 -27.40
CA LEU A 7 1.91 -3.70 -26.63
C LEU A 7 0.84 -4.77 -26.88
N ALA A 8 -0.44 -4.38 -26.87
CA ALA A 8 -1.54 -5.30 -27.17
C ALA A 8 -1.42 -5.88 -28.59
N ARG A 9 -1.08 -5.06 -29.60
CA ARG A 9 -0.86 -5.54 -30.97
C ARG A 9 0.29 -6.55 -31.07
N VAL A 10 1.37 -6.36 -30.30
CA VAL A 10 2.49 -7.30 -30.26
C VAL A 10 2.07 -8.60 -29.59
N CYS A 11 1.49 -8.52 -28.38
CA CYS A 11 1.12 -9.70 -27.58
C CYS A 11 0.03 -10.57 -28.23
N TYR A 12 -0.90 -9.98 -28.98
CA TYR A 12 -2.01 -10.71 -29.63
C TYR A 12 -1.76 -11.01 -31.12
N SER A 13 -0.60 -10.63 -31.66
CA SER A 13 -0.25 -10.94 -33.05
C SER A 13 0.23 -12.39 -33.20
N PRO A 14 -0.19 -13.10 -34.28
CA PRO A 14 0.39 -14.40 -34.62
C PRO A 14 1.89 -14.32 -34.96
N ASP A 15 2.41 -13.12 -35.26
CA ASP A 15 3.83 -12.85 -35.52
C ASP A 15 4.58 -12.33 -34.28
N PHE A 16 4.09 -12.61 -33.06
CA PHE A 16 4.66 -12.16 -31.78
C PHE A 16 6.20 -12.20 -31.73
N GLU A 17 6.80 -13.34 -32.06
CA GLU A 17 8.25 -13.53 -31.99
C GLU A 17 9.04 -12.63 -32.95
N LYS A 18 8.43 -12.18 -34.06
CA LYS A 18 9.04 -11.23 -34.99
C LYS A 18 8.89 -9.79 -34.53
N LEU A 19 7.79 -9.46 -33.86
CA LEU A 19 7.46 -8.09 -33.44
C LEU A 19 8.04 -7.72 -32.07
N LYS A 20 8.29 -8.72 -31.21
CA LYS A 20 8.83 -8.51 -29.86
C LYS A 20 10.18 -7.77 -29.85
N PRO A 21 11.18 -8.08 -30.69
CA PRO A 21 12.47 -7.38 -30.64
C PRO A 21 12.34 -5.88 -30.93
N GLU A 22 11.57 -5.50 -31.95
CA GLU A 22 11.32 -4.09 -32.31
C GLU A 22 10.61 -3.35 -31.17
N TYR A 23 9.63 -4.01 -30.53
CA TYR A 23 8.94 -3.44 -29.38
C TYR A 23 9.88 -3.22 -28.19
N LEU A 24 10.75 -4.19 -27.88
CA LEU A 24 11.73 -4.08 -26.80
C LEU A 24 12.75 -2.97 -27.07
N GLU A 25 13.13 -2.74 -28.33
CA GLU A 25 14.02 -1.64 -28.72
C GLU A 25 13.37 -0.27 -28.49
N ALA A 26 12.06 -0.14 -28.71
CA ALA A 26 11.32 1.11 -28.52
C ALA A 26 10.87 1.37 -27.07
N LEU A 27 10.83 0.34 -26.23
CA LEU A 27 10.30 0.42 -24.87
C LEU A 27 11.05 1.42 -23.96
N PRO A 28 12.40 1.51 -23.96
CA PRO A 28 13.11 2.48 -23.13
C PRO A 28 12.72 3.93 -23.40
N GLU A 29 12.51 4.31 -24.68
CA GLU A 29 12.09 5.67 -25.03
C GLU A 29 10.65 5.93 -24.56
N THR A 30 9.77 4.91 -24.59
CA THR A 30 8.43 5.01 -24.04
C THR A 30 8.47 5.25 -22.52
N MET A 31 9.30 4.49 -21.79
CA MET A 31 9.45 4.66 -20.33
C MET A 31 10.05 6.02 -19.99
N LYS A 32 10.96 6.52 -20.82
CA LYS A 32 11.50 7.87 -20.71
C LYS A 32 10.42 8.94 -20.85
N LEU A 33 9.45 8.78 -21.77
CA LEU A 33 8.33 9.71 -21.90
C LEU A 33 7.44 9.71 -20.64
N PHE A 34 7.08 8.53 -20.11
CA PHE A 34 6.35 8.44 -18.84
C PHE A 34 7.12 9.07 -17.69
N SER A 35 8.43 8.82 -17.61
CA SER A 35 9.31 9.37 -16.58
C SER A 35 9.42 10.90 -16.68
N GLN A 36 9.58 11.44 -17.89
CA GLN A 36 9.62 12.89 -18.12
C GLN A 36 8.28 13.55 -17.80
N PHE A 37 7.18 12.90 -18.18
CA PHE A 37 5.86 13.41 -17.90
C PHE A 37 5.60 13.41 -16.39
N LEU A 38 5.83 12.31 -15.68
CA LEU A 38 5.73 12.29 -14.22
C LEU A 38 6.65 13.35 -13.59
N GLY A 39 7.87 13.46 -14.11
CA GLY A 39 8.87 14.42 -13.66
C GLY A 39 9.18 14.21 -12.18
N LYS A 40 9.13 15.30 -11.40
CA LYS A 40 9.29 15.28 -9.94
C LYS A 40 7.97 15.12 -9.18
N ARG A 41 6.84 15.07 -9.88
CA ARG A 41 5.52 15.02 -9.26
C ARG A 41 5.31 13.66 -8.61
N PRO A 42 4.59 13.59 -7.49
CA PRO A 42 4.29 12.32 -6.86
C PRO A 42 3.29 11.48 -7.68
N TRP A 43 2.50 12.12 -8.55
CA TRP A 43 1.41 11.52 -9.35
C TRP A 43 1.39 12.14 -10.76
N PHE A 44 0.94 11.37 -11.76
CA PHE A 44 0.86 11.76 -13.17
C PHE A 44 -0.06 12.97 -13.39
N ALA A 45 -1.10 13.14 -12.57
CA ALA A 45 -2.02 14.28 -12.66
C ALA A 45 -1.66 15.47 -11.76
N GLY A 46 -0.55 15.43 -11.01
CA GLY A 46 -0.16 16.52 -10.11
C GLY A 46 0.27 16.04 -8.72
N ASP A 47 -0.10 16.79 -7.69
CA ASP A 47 0.30 16.51 -6.31
C ASP A 47 -0.66 15.54 -5.59
N LYS A 48 -1.83 15.27 -6.17
CA LYS A 48 -2.85 14.37 -5.63
C LYS A 48 -3.00 13.13 -6.49
N LEU A 49 -3.30 12.00 -5.84
CA LEU A 49 -3.64 10.76 -6.51
C LEU A 49 -4.98 10.94 -7.23
N THR A 50 -5.04 10.51 -8.49
CA THR A 50 -6.24 10.59 -9.31
C THR A 50 -6.44 9.30 -10.09
N TYR A 51 -7.56 9.21 -10.80
CA TYR A 51 -7.82 8.12 -11.74
C TYR A 51 -6.71 7.92 -12.80
N VAL A 52 -6.05 9.00 -13.24
CA VAL A 52 -4.97 8.95 -14.23
C VAL A 52 -3.76 8.16 -13.71
N ASP A 53 -3.55 8.15 -12.41
CA ASP A 53 -2.47 7.41 -11.76
C ASP A 53 -2.72 5.91 -11.77
N PHE A 54 -3.96 5.47 -11.64
CA PHE A 54 -4.27 4.05 -11.76
C PHE A 54 -4.05 3.57 -13.21
N LEU A 55 -4.43 4.38 -14.19
CA LEU A 55 -4.13 4.08 -15.61
C LEU A 55 -2.62 4.04 -15.86
N ALA A 56 -1.87 5.00 -15.33
CA ALA A 56 -0.42 5.02 -15.49
C ALA A 56 0.25 3.83 -14.77
N TYR A 57 -0.27 3.42 -13.60
CA TYR A 57 0.17 2.22 -12.90
C TYR A 57 -0.04 0.98 -13.74
N ASP A 58 -1.25 0.77 -14.26
CA ASP A 58 -1.57 -0.40 -15.07
C ASP A 58 -0.68 -0.49 -16.32
N ILE A 59 -0.44 0.64 -16.99
CA ILE A 59 0.41 0.70 -18.19
C ILE A 59 1.87 0.38 -17.85
N LEU A 60 2.41 1.01 -16.80
CA LEU A 60 3.79 0.79 -16.38
C LEU A 60 4.00 -0.63 -15.85
N ASP A 61 3.01 -1.18 -15.16
CA ASP A 61 3.05 -2.56 -14.67
C ASP A 61 2.99 -3.57 -15.81
N LEU A 62 2.16 -3.34 -16.84
CA LEU A 62 2.10 -4.16 -18.05
C LEU A 62 3.44 -4.19 -18.79
N HIS A 63 4.09 -3.04 -18.94
CA HIS A 63 5.41 -2.95 -19.55
C HIS A 63 6.48 -3.65 -18.71
N ARG A 64 6.43 -3.50 -17.39
CA ARG A 64 7.30 -4.22 -16.45
C ARG A 64 7.08 -5.73 -16.46
N ILE A 65 5.86 -6.19 -16.72
CA ILE A 65 5.57 -7.62 -16.90
C ILE A 65 6.21 -8.13 -18.20
N PHE A 66 6.17 -7.33 -19.26
CA PHE A 66 6.71 -7.70 -20.56
C PHE A 66 8.25 -7.67 -20.62
N GLU A 67 8.86 -6.67 -19.99
CA GLU A 67 10.31 -6.51 -19.85
C GLU A 67 10.62 -6.07 -18.40
N PRO A 68 11.00 -7.00 -17.50
CA PRO A 68 11.19 -6.73 -16.07
C PRO A 68 12.12 -5.58 -15.74
N LYS A 69 13.08 -5.28 -16.61
CA LYS A 69 14.09 -4.23 -16.39
C LYS A 69 13.72 -2.89 -17.02
N CYS A 70 12.55 -2.76 -17.66
CA CYS A 70 12.20 -1.56 -18.43
C CYS A 70 12.14 -0.28 -17.58
N LEU A 71 11.95 -0.39 -16.27
CA LEU A 71 11.90 0.73 -15.33
C LEU A 71 13.23 0.99 -14.61
N ASP A 72 14.26 0.17 -14.83
CA ASP A 72 15.50 0.22 -14.03
C ASP A 72 16.21 1.57 -14.13
N ALA A 73 16.17 2.18 -15.30
CA ALA A 73 16.74 3.51 -15.57
C ALA A 73 15.89 4.68 -15.05
N PHE A 74 14.67 4.44 -14.57
CA PHE A 74 13.68 5.49 -14.25
C PHE A 74 13.23 5.39 -12.79
N SER A 75 14.04 5.96 -11.88
CA SER A 75 13.78 5.91 -10.43
C SER A 75 12.40 6.46 -10.04
N ASN A 76 11.95 7.55 -10.65
CA ASN A 76 10.63 8.13 -10.35
C ASN A 76 9.45 7.22 -10.73
N LEU A 77 9.58 6.40 -11.78
CA LEU A 77 8.57 5.40 -12.16
C LEU A 77 8.61 4.18 -11.23
N LYS A 78 9.80 3.76 -10.80
CA LYS A 78 9.95 2.71 -9.78
C LYS A 78 9.31 3.14 -8.46
N ASP A 79 9.60 4.35 -8.01
CA ASP A 79 9.03 4.95 -6.80
C ASP A 79 7.52 5.12 -6.87
N PHE A 80 6.94 5.18 -8.07
CA PHE A 80 5.50 5.22 -8.28
C PHE A 80 4.86 3.81 -8.14
N ILE A 81 5.51 2.76 -8.65
CA ILE A 81 5.01 1.37 -8.61
C ILE A 81 5.14 0.73 -7.22
N THR A 82 6.20 1.02 -6.47
CA THR A 82 6.53 0.35 -5.20
C THR A 82 5.69 0.80 -4.01
N ARG A 83 4.74 1.70 -4.23
CA ARG A 83 3.93 2.38 -3.22
C ARG A 83 2.82 1.54 -2.55
N LEU A 84 2.77 0.21 -2.75
CA LEU A 84 1.59 -0.63 -2.47
C LEU A 84 1.81 -1.86 -1.53
N GLU A 85 2.57 -1.76 -0.43
CA GLU A 85 2.55 -2.76 0.67
C GLU A 85 1.51 -2.42 1.74
N LEU A 86 0.44 -3.21 1.85
CA LEU A 86 -0.80 -2.78 2.50
C LEU A 86 -1.55 -3.87 3.31
N ALA A 87 -0.85 -4.90 3.81
CA ALA A 87 -1.50 -6.10 4.39
C ALA A 87 -1.64 -6.17 5.92
N HIS A 88 -0.95 -5.30 6.68
CA HIS A 88 -0.88 -5.42 8.15
C HIS A 88 -2.27 -5.21 8.81
N ALA A 89 -2.98 -4.14 8.46
CA ALA A 89 -4.33 -3.89 8.93
C ALA A 89 -5.31 -5.05 8.60
N ILE A 90 -5.15 -5.70 7.45
CA ILE A 90 -5.99 -6.85 7.03
C ILE A 90 -5.78 -8.04 7.97
N ARG A 91 -4.53 -8.39 8.29
CA ARG A 91 -4.21 -9.47 9.22
C ARG A 91 -4.80 -9.21 10.60
N LEU A 92 -4.60 -8.00 11.13
CA LEU A 92 -5.17 -7.61 12.42
C LEU A 92 -6.70 -7.73 12.42
N LEU A 93 -7.36 -7.31 11.35
CA LEU A 93 -8.82 -7.41 11.23
C LEU A 93 -9.31 -8.86 11.14
N LEU A 94 -8.62 -9.72 10.39
CA LEU A 94 -8.93 -11.16 10.31
C LEU A 94 -8.80 -11.83 11.69
N GLU A 95 -7.73 -11.51 12.44
CA GLU A 95 -7.52 -12.04 13.80
C GLU A 95 -8.57 -11.52 14.78
N TYR A 96 -8.90 -10.23 14.72
CA TYR A 96 -9.92 -9.64 15.59
C TYR A 96 -11.30 -10.25 15.36
N THR A 97 -11.65 -10.49 14.10
CA THR A 97 -12.93 -11.09 13.69
C THR A 97 -12.97 -12.61 13.85
N ASP A 98 -11.87 -13.23 14.29
CA ASP A 98 -11.72 -14.68 14.41
C ASP A 98 -11.99 -15.41 13.08
N SER A 99 -11.66 -14.74 11.97
CA SER A 99 -11.83 -15.27 10.63
C SER A 99 -10.91 -16.47 10.41
N ASN A 100 -11.40 -17.53 9.79
CA ASN A 100 -10.55 -18.62 9.32
C ASN A 100 -9.89 -18.22 7.99
N TYR A 101 -8.56 -18.14 7.96
CA TYR A 101 -7.82 -17.75 6.76
C TYR A 101 -6.47 -18.46 6.69
N GLU A 102 -5.97 -18.59 5.46
CA GLU A 102 -4.59 -18.99 5.19
C GLU A 102 -3.86 -17.83 4.51
N GLU A 103 -2.59 -17.64 4.84
CA GLU A 103 -1.74 -16.64 4.18
C GLU A 103 -0.85 -17.28 3.13
N LYS A 104 -0.98 -16.81 1.89
CA LYS A 104 0.02 -17.03 0.87
C LYS A 104 1.05 -15.90 0.89
N LYS A 105 2.26 -16.21 1.37
CA LYS A 105 3.38 -15.26 1.42
C LYS A 105 4.27 -15.48 0.20
N TYR A 106 4.36 -14.47 -0.65
CA TYR A 106 5.33 -14.44 -1.75
C TYR A 106 6.63 -13.81 -1.25
N THR A 107 7.74 -14.50 -1.46
CA THR A 107 9.06 -13.98 -1.10
C THR A 107 9.65 -13.20 -2.26
N MET A 108 10.19 -12.02 -1.96
CA MET A 108 11.09 -11.31 -2.88
C MET A 108 12.52 -11.77 -2.65
N GLY A 109 13.21 -12.15 -3.72
CA GLY A 109 14.62 -12.52 -3.72
C GLY A 109 15.52 -11.38 -3.21
N ASP A 110 16.78 -11.70 -2.93
CA ASP A 110 17.76 -10.71 -2.49
C ASP A 110 18.28 -9.86 -3.64
N ALA A 111 18.93 -8.75 -3.28
CA ALA A 111 19.65 -7.93 -4.23
C ALA A 111 20.76 -8.75 -4.94
N PRO A 112 21.09 -8.42 -6.20
CA PRO A 112 20.52 -7.32 -7.00
C PRO A 112 19.23 -7.68 -7.74
N ASP A 113 18.89 -8.97 -7.83
CA ASP A 113 17.87 -9.46 -8.76
C ASP A 113 16.44 -9.24 -8.25
N TYR A 114 16.26 -9.20 -6.93
CA TYR A 114 14.95 -9.02 -6.28
C TYR A 114 13.86 -9.91 -6.90
N ASP A 115 14.17 -11.20 -7.08
CA ASP A 115 13.29 -12.13 -7.80
C ASP A 115 11.86 -12.12 -7.24
N ARG A 116 10.87 -12.02 -8.12
CA ARG A 116 9.44 -12.03 -7.79
C ARG A 116 8.70 -13.17 -8.49
N SER A 117 9.44 -14.14 -9.03
CA SER A 117 8.88 -15.24 -9.81
C SER A 117 7.73 -15.96 -9.10
N GLN A 118 7.82 -16.17 -7.78
CA GLN A 118 6.74 -16.80 -7.00
C GLN A 118 5.38 -16.11 -7.21
N TRP A 119 5.35 -14.77 -7.16
CA TRP A 119 4.11 -14.03 -7.41
C TRP A 119 3.78 -13.97 -8.90
N LEU A 120 4.76 -13.64 -9.74
CA LEU A 120 4.53 -13.44 -11.18
C LEU A 120 4.01 -14.71 -11.88
N ASN A 121 4.42 -15.89 -11.42
CA ASN A 121 3.98 -17.18 -11.95
C ASN A 121 2.50 -17.49 -11.64
N GLU A 122 1.90 -16.82 -10.66
CA GLU A 122 0.52 -17.07 -10.21
C GLU A 122 -0.43 -15.89 -10.45
N LYS A 123 0.10 -14.68 -10.57
CA LYS A 123 -0.65 -13.41 -10.66
C LYS A 123 -1.91 -13.50 -11.52
N PHE A 124 -1.80 -14.08 -12.71
CA PHE A 124 -2.89 -14.16 -13.69
C PHE A 124 -3.70 -15.46 -13.65
N LYS A 125 -3.38 -16.40 -12.73
CA LYS A 125 -4.04 -17.71 -12.60
C LYS A 125 -5.10 -17.75 -11.51
N LEU A 126 -5.15 -16.71 -10.67
CA LEU A 126 -6.06 -16.62 -9.53
C LEU A 126 -7.47 -16.14 -9.92
N GLY A 127 -7.64 -15.60 -11.14
CA GLY A 127 -8.90 -15.03 -11.62
C GLY A 127 -9.31 -13.77 -10.88
N LEU A 128 -8.33 -12.94 -10.49
CA LEU A 128 -8.54 -11.60 -9.94
C LEU A 128 -8.86 -10.65 -11.11
N ASP A 129 -9.84 -9.74 -10.95
CA ASP A 129 -10.17 -8.75 -11.98
C ASP A 129 -9.02 -7.78 -12.23
N PHE A 130 -8.39 -7.31 -11.13
CA PHE A 130 -7.20 -6.46 -11.15
C PHE A 130 -6.09 -7.15 -10.34
N PRO A 131 -5.27 -8.03 -10.96
CA PRO A 131 -4.27 -8.82 -10.26
C PRO A 131 -3.23 -7.96 -9.53
N ASN A 132 -3.27 -7.97 -8.20
CA ASN A 132 -2.34 -7.22 -7.36
C ASN A 132 -2.20 -7.86 -5.97
N LEU A 133 -1.23 -7.39 -5.18
CA LEU A 133 -1.08 -7.70 -3.76
C LEU A 133 -1.45 -6.45 -2.93
N PRO A 134 -2.09 -6.61 -1.75
CA PRO A 134 -2.70 -7.85 -1.26
C PRO A 134 -3.96 -8.23 -2.05
N TYR A 135 -4.33 -9.52 -1.99
CA TYR A 135 -5.61 -10.04 -2.44
C TYR A 135 -6.27 -10.89 -1.35
N LEU A 136 -7.59 -11.06 -1.43
CA LEU A 136 -8.39 -11.99 -0.64
C LEU A 136 -9.23 -12.87 -1.58
N ILE A 137 -9.24 -14.17 -1.33
CA ILE A 137 -10.12 -15.12 -2.01
C ILE A 137 -11.01 -15.75 -0.94
N ASP A 138 -12.32 -15.54 -1.08
CA ASP A 138 -13.36 -16.10 -0.21
C ASP A 138 -14.48 -16.69 -1.08
N GLY A 139 -14.36 -17.99 -1.37
CA GLY A 139 -15.25 -18.71 -2.29
C GLY A 139 -15.25 -18.07 -3.68
N ALA A 140 -16.40 -17.54 -4.11
CA ALA A 140 -16.55 -16.85 -5.39
C ALA A 140 -15.99 -15.42 -5.37
N HIS A 141 -15.76 -14.83 -4.20
CA HIS A 141 -15.28 -13.46 -4.08
C HIS A 141 -13.76 -13.40 -4.18
N LYS A 142 -13.26 -12.61 -5.13
CA LYS A 142 -11.85 -12.44 -5.44
C LYS A 142 -11.52 -10.95 -5.44
N ILE A 143 -10.93 -10.47 -4.36
CA ILE A 143 -10.88 -9.04 -4.03
C ILE A 143 -9.42 -8.61 -3.99
N THR A 144 -9.11 -7.52 -4.69
CA THR A 144 -7.83 -6.80 -4.56
C THR A 144 -8.07 -5.40 -4.02
N GLN A 145 -7.01 -4.65 -3.72
CA GLN A 145 -7.01 -3.39 -2.96
C GLN A 145 -7.26 -3.58 -1.46
N SER A 146 -6.31 -3.12 -0.64
CA SER A 146 -6.36 -3.33 0.81
C SER A 146 -7.61 -2.75 1.48
N ASN A 147 -8.02 -1.55 1.08
CA ASN A 147 -9.20 -0.90 1.64
C ASN A 147 -10.48 -1.63 1.23
N ALA A 148 -10.56 -2.15 0.01
CA ALA A 148 -11.69 -2.95 -0.44
C ALA A 148 -11.78 -4.29 0.33
N ILE A 149 -10.65 -4.95 0.57
CA ILE A 149 -10.55 -6.16 1.40
C ILE A 149 -11.00 -5.87 2.84
N LEU A 150 -10.50 -4.79 3.45
CA LEU A 150 -10.92 -4.35 4.79
C LEU A 150 -12.42 -4.09 4.86
N ARG A 151 -12.96 -3.31 3.91
CA ARG A 151 -14.40 -3.03 3.83
C ARG A 151 -15.22 -4.31 3.62
N TYR A 152 -14.72 -5.27 2.85
CA TYR A 152 -15.39 -6.56 2.66
C TYR A 152 -15.50 -7.35 3.96
N ILE A 153 -14.38 -7.53 4.66
CA ILE A 153 -14.36 -8.21 5.97
C ILE A 153 -15.25 -7.44 6.95
N ALA A 154 -15.10 -6.11 7.02
CA ALA A 154 -15.87 -5.26 7.93
C ALA A 154 -17.39 -5.40 7.75
N ARG A 155 -17.88 -5.46 6.50
CA ARG A 155 -19.30 -5.66 6.21
C ARG A 155 -19.83 -7.00 6.72
N LYS A 156 -19.02 -8.06 6.70
CA LYS A 156 -19.42 -9.38 7.25
C LYS A 156 -19.55 -9.39 8.77
N HIS A 157 -18.98 -8.39 9.45
CA HIS A 157 -18.90 -8.31 10.91
C HIS A 157 -19.51 -7.02 11.50
N ASN A 158 -20.26 -6.24 10.73
CA ASN A 158 -20.86 -4.97 11.13
C ASN A 158 -19.85 -3.93 11.66
N LEU A 159 -18.68 -3.82 11.02
CA LEU A 159 -17.59 -2.90 11.40
C LEU A 159 -17.49 -1.69 10.45
N CYS A 160 -18.59 -1.30 9.79
CA CYS A 160 -18.66 -0.23 8.78
C CYS A 160 -19.32 1.08 9.27
N GLY A 161 -19.48 1.25 10.59
CA GLY A 161 -20.25 2.36 11.15
C GLY A 161 -21.75 2.16 10.95
N GLU A 162 -22.54 2.62 11.92
CA GLU A 162 -24.00 2.48 11.94
C GLU A 162 -24.66 3.79 11.49
N THR A 163 -24.16 4.93 11.97
CA THR A 163 -24.70 6.25 11.62
C THR A 163 -23.98 6.89 10.44
N GLU A 164 -24.61 7.90 9.84
CA GLU A 164 -23.98 8.67 8.76
C GLU A 164 -22.74 9.41 9.24
N GLU A 165 -22.76 9.95 10.46
CA GLU A 165 -21.62 10.64 11.06
C GLU A 165 -20.43 9.70 11.29
N GLU A 166 -20.68 8.44 11.65
CA GLU A 166 -19.63 7.43 11.76
C GLU A 166 -19.05 7.11 10.39
N LYS A 167 -19.88 6.90 9.37
CA LYS A 167 -19.44 6.63 8.00
C LYS A 167 -18.61 7.77 7.42
N ILE A 168 -19.04 9.02 7.61
CA ILE A 168 -18.29 10.21 7.20
C ILE A 168 -16.90 10.22 7.86
N ARG A 169 -16.82 9.96 9.18
CA ARG A 169 -15.52 9.90 9.88
C ARG A 169 -14.63 8.80 9.32
N MET A 170 -15.22 7.65 9.03
CA MET A 170 -14.51 6.50 8.47
C MET A 170 -13.95 6.82 7.08
N ASP A 171 -14.76 7.39 6.19
CA ASP A 171 -14.33 7.73 4.84
C ASP A 171 -13.23 8.81 4.85
N ILE A 172 -13.35 9.83 5.69
CA ILE A 172 -12.29 10.84 5.87
C ILE A 172 -10.99 10.18 6.36
N LEU A 173 -11.08 9.37 7.41
CA LEU A 173 -9.90 8.79 8.04
C LEU A 173 -9.22 7.76 7.14
N GLU A 174 -9.97 6.92 6.43
CA GLU A 174 -9.41 5.95 5.49
C GLU A 174 -8.51 6.64 4.44
N ASN A 175 -8.97 7.77 3.91
CA ASN A 175 -8.23 8.53 2.91
C ASN A 175 -7.02 9.27 3.53
N GLU A 176 -7.18 9.89 4.70
CA GLU A 176 -6.09 10.57 5.40
C GLU A 176 -4.98 9.61 5.85
N VAL A 177 -5.34 8.40 6.27
CA VAL A 177 -4.39 7.32 6.58
C VAL A 177 -3.59 6.94 5.35
N MET A 178 -4.25 6.81 4.18
CA MET A 178 -3.58 6.51 2.93
C MET A 178 -2.60 7.63 2.55
N ASP A 179 -3.04 8.89 2.58
CA ASP A 179 -2.17 10.04 2.26
C ASP A 179 -0.94 10.12 3.19
N THR A 180 -1.14 9.87 4.48
CA THR A 180 -0.06 9.83 5.49
C THR A 180 0.92 8.69 5.21
N ARG A 181 0.41 7.49 4.91
CA ARG A 181 1.25 6.35 4.52
C ARG A 181 2.06 6.68 3.28
N MET A 182 1.42 7.26 2.27
CA MET A 182 2.08 7.60 1.02
C MET A 182 3.19 8.63 1.22
N ALA A 183 3.00 9.59 2.13
CA ALA A 183 4.04 10.55 2.49
C ALA A 183 5.26 9.85 3.12
N LEU A 184 5.05 8.93 4.06
CA LEU A 184 6.14 8.18 4.69
C LEU A 184 6.87 7.26 3.70
N VAL A 185 6.11 6.50 2.89
CA VAL A 185 6.66 5.61 1.85
C VAL A 185 7.57 6.38 0.90
N ARG A 186 7.14 7.58 0.46
CA ARG A 186 7.95 8.45 -0.41
C ARG A 186 9.31 8.79 0.20
N VAL A 187 9.39 8.96 1.50
CA VAL A 187 10.67 9.23 2.18
C VAL A 187 11.49 7.95 2.29
N CYS A 188 10.90 6.86 2.80
CA CYS A 188 11.61 5.62 3.11
C CYS A 188 12.15 4.85 1.91
N TYR A 189 11.59 5.05 0.71
CA TYR A 189 12.09 4.44 -0.53
C TYR A 189 13.02 5.34 -1.34
N ASN A 190 13.13 6.62 -1.00
CA ASN A 190 13.93 7.56 -1.77
C ASN A 190 15.44 7.36 -1.51
N PRO A 191 16.28 7.30 -2.55
CA PRO A 191 17.75 7.21 -2.38
C PRO A 191 18.36 8.37 -1.57
N ASP A 192 17.73 9.55 -1.58
CA ASP A 192 18.10 10.72 -0.78
C ASP A 192 17.43 10.73 0.61
N PHE A 193 17.02 9.57 1.15
CA PHE A 193 16.35 9.41 2.45
C PHE A 193 16.92 10.30 3.56
N GLU A 194 18.25 10.29 3.75
CA GLU A 194 18.91 11.06 4.82
C GLU A 194 18.74 12.59 4.67
N LYS A 195 18.50 13.09 3.45
CA LYS A 195 18.22 14.51 3.20
C LYS A 195 16.75 14.86 3.41
N LEU A 196 15.84 13.93 3.10
CA LEU A 196 14.39 14.15 3.17
C LEU A 196 13.83 13.90 4.57
N LYS A 197 14.44 13.00 5.34
CA LYS A 197 13.99 12.63 6.69
C LYS A 197 13.87 13.83 7.63
N PRO A 198 14.83 14.77 7.73
CA PRO A 198 14.69 15.92 8.64
C PRO A 198 13.44 16.75 8.36
N GLN A 199 13.15 17.05 7.09
CA GLN A 199 11.95 17.80 6.70
C GLN A 199 10.67 17.04 7.04
N TYR A 200 10.65 15.72 6.83
CA TYR A 200 9.51 14.90 7.22
C TYR A 200 9.29 14.92 8.74
N LEU A 201 10.37 14.81 9.54
CA LEU A 201 10.30 14.85 10.99
C LEU A 201 9.87 16.22 11.53
N GLU A 202 10.21 17.31 10.84
CA GLU A 202 9.75 18.66 11.18
C GLU A 202 8.22 18.80 11.01
N ALA A 203 7.66 18.23 9.94
CA ALA A 203 6.21 18.27 9.66
C ALA A 203 5.39 17.23 10.44
N LEU A 204 6.03 16.18 10.96
CA LEU A 204 5.36 15.05 11.59
C LEU A 204 4.50 15.43 12.82
N PRO A 205 4.95 16.27 13.77
CA PRO A 205 4.14 16.65 14.93
C PRO A 205 2.80 17.29 14.56
N ASP A 206 2.79 18.17 13.55
CA ASP A 206 1.56 18.81 13.07
C ASP A 206 0.61 17.80 12.43
N LYS A 207 1.15 16.84 11.67
CA LYS A 207 0.33 15.75 11.11
C LYS A 207 -0.28 14.88 12.22
N VAL A 208 0.51 14.43 13.19
CA VAL A 208 0.02 13.59 14.31
C VAL A 208 -1.00 14.35 15.16
N LYS A 209 -0.82 15.66 15.35
CA LYS A 209 -1.79 16.52 16.03
C LYS A 209 -3.18 16.49 15.38
N LEU A 210 -3.27 16.43 14.05
CA LEU A 210 -4.55 16.30 13.35
C LEU A 210 -5.27 14.99 13.69
N PHE A 211 -4.55 13.86 13.74
CA PHE A 211 -5.12 12.58 14.20
C PHE A 211 -5.61 12.66 15.64
N SER A 212 -4.81 13.27 16.53
CA SER A 212 -5.19 13.47 17.94
C SER A 212 -6.46 14.32 18.08
N GLN A 213 -6.56 15.42 17.32
CA GLN A 213 -7.75 16.28 17.32
C GLN A 213 -8.98 15.56 16.74
N PHE A 214 -8.80 14.79 15.68
CA PHE A 214 -9.88 14.05 15.03
C PHE A 214 -10.45 12.95 15.94
N LEU A 215 -9.57 12.19 16.62
CA LEU A 215 -9.98 11.22 17.65
C LEU A 215 -10.69 11.93 18.82
N GLY A 216 -10.10 13.02 19.30
CA GLY A 216 -10.62 13.79 20.42
C GLY A 216 -10.69 12.96 21.70
N LYS A 217 -11.90 12.85 22.26
CA LYS A 217 -12.19 12.07 23.48
C LYS A 217 -12.78 10.67 23.22
N ARG A 218 -12.96 10.30 21.95
CA ARG A 218 -13.61 9.03 21.59
C ARG A 218 -12.68 7.86 21.87
N PRO A 219 -13.22 6.68 22.22
CA PRO A 219 -12.41 5.47 22.35
C PRO A 219 -11.96 4.93 20.99
N TRP A 220 -12.73 5.18 19.92
CA TRP A 220 -12.43 4.76 18.56
C TRP A 220 -12.66 5.92 17.60
N PHE A 221 -12.04 5.86 16.43
CA PHE A 221 -12.00 7.00 15.51
C PHE A 221 -13.37 7.34 14.92
N ALA A 222 -14.22 6.34 14.66
CA ALA A 222 -15.57 6.56 14.16
C ALA A 222 -16.53 7.02 15.27
N GLY A 223 -16.37 6.52 16.50
CA GLY A 223 -17.32 6.70 17.59
C GLY A 223 -16.99 5.87 18.83
N ASP A 224 -18.03 5.32 19.46
CA ASP A 224 -17.89 4.50 20.68
C ASP A 224 -17.61 3.03 20.38
N LYS A 225 -17.86 2.58 19.15
CA LYS A 225 -17.60 1.23 18.67
C LYS A 225 -16.39 1.20 17.75
N ILE A 226 -15.63 0.12 17.82
CA ILE A 226 -14.51 -0.13 16.90
C ILE A 226 -15.04 -0.43 15.50
N THR A 227 -14.32 0.06 14.51
CA THR A 227 -14.60 -0.14 13.07
C THR A 227 -13.31 -0.50 12.35
N TYR A 228 -13.38 -0.86 11.07
CA TYR A 228 -12.17 -1.26 10.34
C TYR A 228 -11.15 -0.11 10.18
N VAL A 229 -11.56 1.15 10.27
CA VAL A 229 -10.63 2.29 10.15
C VAL A 229 -9.74 2.43 11.39
N ASP A 230 -10.12 1.86 12.54
CA ASP A 230 -9.24 1.81 13.71
C ASP A 230 -8.03 0.88 13.46
N PHE A 231 -8.18 -0.14 12.61
CA PHE A 231 -7.08 -1.01 12.20
C PHE A 231 -6.12 -0.28 11.25
N LEU A 232 -6.66 0.55 10.36
CA LEU A 232 -5.87 1.44 9.50
C LEU A 232 -5.13 2.50 10.33
N ALA A 233 -5.83 3.11 11.29
CA ALA A 233 -5.25 4.12 12.18
C ALA A 233 -4.16 3.54 13.07
N TYR A 234 -4.39 2.36 13.65
CA TYR A 234 -3.36 1.63 14.39
C TYR A 234 -2.12 1.39 13.53
N ASP A 235 -2.30 0.83 12.33
CA ASP A 235 -1.18 0.50 11.44
C ASP A 235 -0.35 1.75 11.09
N ILE A 236 -0.98 2.86 10.70
CA ILE A 236 -0.19 4.07 10.36
C ILE A 236 0.46 4.70 11.60
N LEU A 237 -0.20 4.74 12.76
CA LEU A 237 0.40 5.27 13.98
C LEU A 237 1.55 4.38 14.47
N ASP A 238 1.46 3.06 14.25
CA ASP A 238 2.54 2.12 14.52
C ASP A 238 3.74 2.34 13.59
N TYR A 239 3.51 2.57 12.30
CA TYR A 239 4.56 2.96 11.36
C TYR A 239 5.25 4.26 11.79
N LEU A 240 4.47 5.28 12.17
CA LEU A 240 5.01 6.57 12.59
C LEU A 240 5.82 6.46 13.89
N ARG A 241 5.35 5.74 14.91
CA ARG A 241 6.12 5.53 16.15
C ARG A 241 7.31 4.60 15.94
N THR A 242 7.29 3.71 14.95
CA THR A 242 8.48 2.93 14.57
C THR A 242 9.52 3.81 13.87
N PHE A 243 9.06 4.78 13.07
CA PHE A 243 9.90 5.74 12.37
C PHE A 243 10.51 6.80 13.29
N GLU A 244 9.69 7.38 14.18
CA GLU A 244 10.08 8.35 15.20
C GLU A 244 9.42 7.96 16.54
N PRO A 245 10.14 7.24 17.43
CA PRO A 245 9.60 6.69 18.67
C PRO A 245 8.87 7.67 19.59
N LYS A 246 9.25 8.95 19.55
CA LYS A 246 8.66 9.98 20.43
C LYS A 246 7.52 10.76 19.78
N CYS A 247 7.14 10.45 18.53
CA CYS A 247 6.14 11.25 17.80
C CYS A 247 4.76 11.29 18.47
N LEU A 248 4.44 10.32 19.34
CA LEU A 248 3.16 10.25 20.05
C LEU A 248 3.22 10.82 21.49
N ASP A 249 4.39 11.20 22.01
CA ASP A 249 4.54 11.57 23.43
C ASP A 249 3.73 12.81 23.83
N ALA A 250 3.54 13.75 22.90
CA ALA A 250 2.74 14.93 23.11
C ALA A 250 1.21 14.68 23.01
N PHE A 251 0.79 13.45 22.65
CA PHE A 251 -0.61 13.12 22.34
C PHE A 251 -1.11 11.94 23.17
N PRO A 252 -1.44 12.15 24.47
CA PRO A 252 -1.88 11.09 25.38
C PRO A 252 -3.05 10.26 24.84
N ASN A 253 -4.03 10.89 24.18
CA ASN A 253 -5.18 10.19 23.62
C ASN A 253 -4.81 9.19 22.52
N LEU A 254 -3.76 9.47 21.73
CA LEU A 254 -3.25 8.53 20.73
C LEU A 254 -2.47 7.39 21.38
N LYS A 255 -1.70 7.66 22.45
CA LYS A 255 -1.05 6.60 23.24
C LYS A 255 -2.09 5.68 23.89
N ASP A 256 -3.17 6.25 24.41
CA ASP A 256 -4.29 5.49 24.97
C ASP A 256 -5.01 4.66 23.90
N PHE A 257 -5.21 5.21 22.70
CA PHE A 257 -5.77 4.47 21.56
C PHE A 257 -4.91 3.26 21.19
N ILE A 258 -3.59 3.45 21.06
CA ILE A 258 -2.63 2.38 20.79
C ILE A 258 -2.72 1.29 21.86
N ALA A 259 -2.64 1.67 23.14
CA ALA A 259 -2.70 0.71 24.24
C ALA A 259 -4.04 -0.02 24.30
N ARG A 260 -5.14 0.67 24.01
CA ARG A 260 -6.49 0.08 23.92
C ARG A 260 -6.58 -0.94 22.79
N PHE A 261 -6.06 -0.61 21.61
CA PHE A 261 -6.07 -1.49 20.44
C PHE A 261 -5.23 -2.75 20.70
N GLU A 262 -4.00 -2.61 21.21
CA GLU A 262 -3.11 -3.73 21.55
C GLU A 262 -3.64 -4.58 22.71
N GLY A 263 -4.45 -3.96 23.59
CA GLY A 263 -5.14 -4.62 24.70
C GLY A 263 -6.37 -5.44 24.29
N LEU A 264 -6.86 -5.33 23.05
CA LEU A 264 -7.97 -6.15 22.56
C LEU A 264 -7.57 -7.63 22.65
N LYS A 265 -8.38 -8.45 23.34
CA LYS A 265 -8.03 -9.85 23.67
C LYS A 265 -7.48 -10.64 22.47
N LYS A 266 -8.13 -10.56 21.31
CA LYS A 266 -7.72 -11.25 20.07
C LYS A 266 -6.42 -10.70 19.49
N ILE A 267 -6.27 -9.37 19.47
CA ILE A 267 -5.04 -8.70 19.01
C ILE A 267 -3.86 -9.01 19.94
N SER A 268 -4.03 -8.85 21.24
CA SER A 268 -3.01 -9.16 22.24
C SER A 268 -2.55 -10.62 22.17
N ALA A 269 -3.48 -11.55 21.92
CA ALA A 269 -3.15 -12.95 21.71
C ALA A 269 -2.36 -13.15 20.42
N TYR A 270 -2.81 -12.56 19.31
CA TYR A 270 -2.14 -12.66 18.01
C TYR A 270 -0.72 -12.10 18.03
N MET A 271 -0.50 -10.93 18.65
CA MET A 271 0.82 -10.28 18.74
C MET A 271 1.88 -11.11 19.48
N LYS A 272 1.45 -12.10 20.28
CA LYS A 272 2.34 -13.04 20.99
C LYS A 272 2.67 -14.30 20.18
N THR A 273 2.07 -14.47 19.00
CA THR A 273 2.30 -15.63 18.13
C THR A 273 3.46 -15.38 17.16
N SER A 274 4.06 -16.44 16.66
CA SER A 274 5.05 -16.37 15.57
C SER A 274 4.48 -15.92 14.23
N ARG A 275 3.14 -15.86 14.10
CA ARG A 275 2.45 -15.35 12.90
C ARG A 275 2.44 -13.82 12.86
N PHE A 276 2.60 -13.15 14.00
CA PHE A 276 2.67 -11.69 14.06
C PHE A 276 3.97 -11.20 13.43
N LEU A 277 3.83 -10.33 12.41
CA LEU A 277 4.94 -9.76 11.66
C LEU A 277 4.94 -8.23 11.85
N PRO A 278 5.67 -7.72 12.85
CA PRO A 278 5.83 -6.27 13.05
C PRO A 278 6.89 -5.68 12.10
N LYS A 279 7.77 -6.50 11.52
CA LYS A 279 8.84 -6.11 10.61
C LYS A 279 9.13 -7.22 9.58
N PRO A 280 9.76 -6.89 8.43
CA PRO A 280 10.06 -5.54 7.94
C PRO A 280 8.79 -4.77 7.61
N LEU A 281 8.84 -3.44 7.69
CA LEU A 281 7.71 -2.57 7.34
C LEU A 281 7.63 -2.35 5.82
N PHE A 282 8.77 -2.45 5.14
CA PHE A 282 8.90 -2.20 3.72
C PHE A 282 9.65 -3.33 2.98
N LEU A 283 9.45 -3.43 1.66
CA LEU A 283 10.22 -4.31 0.77
C LEU A 283 11.73 -4.07 0.91
N LYS A 284 12.52 -5.08 0.52
CA LYS A 284 14.00 -5.04 0.51
C LYS A 284 14.59 -3.88 -0.30
N THR A 285 13.81 -3.28 -1.20
CA THR A 285 14.21 -2.13 -2.02
C THR A 285 14.08 -0.78 -1.30
N ALA A 286 13.40 -0.71 -0.16
CA ALA A 286 13.37 0.51 0.65
C ALA A 286 14.74 0.81 1.25
N VAL A 287 15.02 2.08 1.51
CA VAL A 287 16.26 2.52 2.19
C VAL A 287 16.14 2.33 3.70
N TRP A 288 14.92 2.38 4.26
CA TRP A 288 14.66 2.27 5.68
C TRP A 288 13.69 1.11 6.01
N CYS A 289 13.92 0.43 7.14
CA CYS A 289 13.14 -0.71 7.68
C CYS A 289 12.80 -1.84 6.68
N ASN A 290 13.80 -2.21 5.88
CA ASN A 290 13.72 -3.20 4.80
C ASN A 290 14.18 -4.62 5.23
N LYS A 291 14.48 -4.81 6.51
CA LYS A 291 14.96 -6.05 7.15
C LYS A 291 14.20 -6.35 8.43
#